data_AF-A0A660QLL8-F1
#
_entry.id   AF-A0A660QLL8-F1
#
_cell.length_a   1.000
_cell.length_b   1.000
_cell.length_c   1.000
_cell.angle_alpha   90.00
_cell.angle_beta   90.00
_cell.angle_gamma   90.00
#
_symmetry.space_group_name_H-M   'P 1'
#
loop_
_entity.id
_entity.type
_entity.pdbx_description
1 polymer ?
#
loop_
_entity_poly.entity_id
_entity_poly.type
_entity_poly.pdbx_seq_one_letter_code
_entity_poly.pdbx_strand_id
1 'polypeptide(L)'
;MVIDGVKGFDTPPQDILKDISMLCLGSSGNLTLAKEAGFVIGKILKEKGCSFYVFGSLDVLRYKDPRPLRKISSSPYITAQVLQLFAEGLGDAGIVPVIDARGNINEEVVVSLITRKATFPVMVENEEKYLKLKKLGYITSLVITEKSVLIGKLNPLRWENMTPVDPEDIRRKILKSSVVLLGKGKGVFINDPFHEGGVLIFSDESWLVEEALKVLQGLSNPTGRAPFR
;
A
#
# COMPACT_ATOMS: atom_id res chain seq x y z
N MET A 1 12.59 10.14 -8.79
CA MET A 1 13.57 9.33 -9.55
C MET A 1 13.32 9.46 -11.05
N VAL A 2 14.35 9.26 -11.86
CA VAL A 2 14.25 9.21 -13.33
C VAL A 2 14.98 7.95 -13.79
N ILE A 3 14.29 7.08 -14.51
CA ILE A 3 14.83 5.83 -15.08
C ILE A 3 14.53 5.85 -16.57
N ASP A 4 15.56 5.71 -17.41
CA ASP A 4 15.46 5.79 -18.87
C ASP A 4 14.70 7.03 -19.37
N GLY A 5 14.93 8.19 -18.73
CA GLY A 5 14.28 9.46 -19.07
C GLY A 5 12.82 9.56 -18.62
N VAL A 6 12.28 8.54 -17.95
CA VAL A 6 10.91 8.52 -17.43
C VAL A 6 10.91 8.88 -15.94
N LYS A 7 10.07 9.86 -15.57
CA LYS A 7 9.93 10.31 -14.19
C LYS A 7 9.02 9.38 -13.38
N GLY A 8 9.46 9.00 -12.19
CA GLY A 8 8.66 8.26 -11.22
C GLY A 8 9.05 8.56 -9.78
N PHE A 9 8.26 8.06 -8.84
CA PHE A 9 8.36 8.33 -7.41
C PHE A 9 8.44 7.01 -6.63
N ASP A 10 9.10 7.00 -5.48
CA ASP A 10 9.14 5.86 -4.52
C ASP A 10 8.87 6.29 -3.07
N THR A 11 8.22 7.45 -2.91
CA THR A 11 7.87 8.05 -1.63
C THR A 11 6.71 7.28 -0.97
N PRO A 12 6.66 7.14 0.37
CA PRO A 12 5.52 6.55 1.06
C PRO A 12 4.15 7.16 0.67
N PRO A 13 3.08 6.35 0.57
CA PRO A 13 1.74 6.83 0.18
C PRO A 13 1.21 7.98 1.05
N GLN A 14 1.49 7.96 2.36
CA GLN A 14 1.01 8.98 3.30
C GLN A 14 1.61 10.38 3.05
N ASP A 15 2.72 10.47 2.32
CA ASP A 15 3.33 11.74 1.94
C ASP A 15 2.68 12.32 0.66
N ILE A 16 1.84 11.53 -0.02
CA ILE A 16 1.09 11.92 -1.22
C ILE A 16 -0.38 12.16 -0.86
N LEU A 17 -1.00 11.22 -0.14
CA LEU A 17 -2.34 11.31 0.40
C LEU A 17 -2.25 11.21 1.92
N LYS A 18 -2.38 12.35 2.60
CA LYS A 18 -2.16 12.53 4.04
C LYS A 18 -2.71 11.34 4.86
N ASP A 19 -1.92 10.82 5.79
CA ASP A 19 -2.27 9.76 6.75
C ASP A 19 -2.58 8.36 6.16
N ILE A 20 -2.65 8.21 4.84
CA ILE A 20 -2.93 6.92 4.20
C ILE A 20 -1.64 6.15 3.97
N SER A 21 -1.26 5.32 4.93
CA SER A 21 -0.12 4.40 4.81
C SER A 21 -0.51 3.04 4.23
N MET A 22 0.47 2.22 3.82
CA MET A 22 0.19 0.82 3.41
C MET A 22 -0.41 0.00 4.55
N LEU A 23 -0.02 0.30 5.79
CA LEU A 23 -0.55 -0.34 6.99
C LEU A 23 -2.01 0.05 7.23
N CYS A 24 -2.35 1.32 6.99
CA CYS A 24 -3.73 1.80 7.05
C CYS A 24 -4.61 1.00 6.08
N LEU A 25 -4.17 0.86 4.83
CA LEU A 25 -4.89 0.09 3.81
C LEU A 25 -5.05 -1.39 4.18
N GLY A 26 -3.99 -2.01 4.72
CA GLY A 26 -4.05 -3.40 5.21
C GLY A 26 -4.92 -3.59 6.45
N SER A 27 -5.08 -2.54 7.25
CA SER A 27 -5.91 -2.53 8.46
C SER A 27 -7.37 -2.17 8.20
N SER A 28 -7.71 -1.73 6.98
CA SER A 28 -9.08 -1.38 6.61
C SER A 28 -10.02 -2.59 6.66
N GLY A 29 -11.19 -2.46 7.27
CA GLY A 29 -12.29 -3.42 7.18
C GLY A 29 -12.75 -3.70 5.76
N ASN A 30 -12.62 -2.71 4.87
CA ASN A 30 -12.88 -2.85 3.45
C ASN A 30 -11.57 -2.68 2.65
N LEU A 31 -11.00 -3.79 2.18
CA LEU A 31 -9.76 -3.76 1.39
C LEU A 31 -9.97 -3.18 -0.01
N THR A 32 -11.21 -3.12 -0.55
CA THR A 32 -11.44 -2.54 -1.88
C THR A 32 -11.08 -1.06 -1.94
N LEU A 33 -11.05 -0.38 -0.78
CA LEU A 33 -10.59 1.00 -0.67
C LEU A 33 -9.12 1.19 -1.05
N ALA A 34 -8.30 0.12 -1.04
CA ALA A 34 -6.93 0.18 -1.55
C ALA A 34 -6.89 0.57 -3.04
N LYS A 35 -7.90 0.15 -3.83
CA LYS A 35 -8.02 0.54 -5.24
C LYS A 35 -8.37 2.03 -5.38
N GLU A 36 -9.32 2.52 -4.58
CA GLU A 36 -9.67 3.95 -4.54
C GLU A 36 -8.45 4.80 -4.11
N ALA A 37 -7.68 4.34 -3.12
CA ALA A 37 -6.45 5.00 -2.70
C ALA A 37 -5.40 5.04 -3.82
N GLY A 38 -5.16 3.91 -4.50
CA GLY A 38 -4.23 3.82 -5.63
C GLY A 38 -4.63 4.76 -6.77
N PHE A 39 -5.94 4.86 -7.06
CA PHE A 39 -6.45 5.78 -8.07
C PHE A 39 -6.20 7.24 -7.70
N VAL A 40 -6.57 7.67 -6.49
CA VAL A 40 -6.38 9.06 -6.04
C VAL A 40 -4.89 9.43 -6.00
N ILE A 41 -4.04 8.58 -5.44
CA ILE A 41 -2.59 8.79 -5.43
C ILE A 41 -2.06 8.86 -6.86
N GLY A 42 -2.53 7.99 -7.75
CA GLY A 42 -2.16 8.00 -9.15
C GLY A 42 -2.51 9.30 -9.85
N LYS A 43 -3.69 9.87 -9.59
CA LYS A 43 -4.10 11.21 -10.08
C LYS A 43 -3.11 12.30 -9.65
N ILE A 44 -2.85 12.38 -8.35
CA ILE A 44 -1.92 13.37 -7.77
C ILE A 44 -0.53 13.23 -8.38
N LEU A 45 -0.05 11.99 -8.58
CA LEU A 45 1.23 11.73 -9.22
C LEU A 45 1.23 12.11 -10.70
N LYS A 46 0.11 11.91 -11.42
CA LYS A 46 -0.02 12.32 -12.82
C LYS A 46 0.05 13.81 -13.00
N GLU A 47 -0.62 14.57 -12.16
CA GLU A 47 -0.55 16.04 -12.15
C GLU A 47 0.89 16.53 -11.92
N LYS A 48 1.71 15.75 -11.19
CA LYS A 48 3.15 16.00 -11.00
C LYS A 48 4.04 15.52 -12.16
N GLY A 49 3.46 15.01 -13.23
CA GLY A 49 4.17 14.50 -14.42
C GLY A 49 4.83 13.14 -14.23
N CYS A 50 4.41 12.34 -13.25
CA CYS A 50 4.97 11.00 -13.02
C CYS A 50 4.35 9.97 -13.96
N SER A 51 5.14 8.98 -14.36
CA SER A 51 4.70 7.88 -15.22
C SER A 51 4.65 6.54 -14.51
N PHE A 52 5.43 6.37 -13.45
CA PHE A 52 5.42 5.17 -12.63
C PHE A 52 5.54 5.53 -11.14
N TYR A 53 5.13 4.58 -10.31
CA TYR A 53 5.22 4.69 -8.86
C TYR A 53 5.66 3.37 -8.26
N VAL A 54 6.70 3.44 -7.42
CA VAL A 54 7.21 2.31 -6.66
C VAL A 54 6.54 2.31 -5.29
N PHE A 55 5.84 1.23 -4.95
CA PHE A 55 5.01 1.18 -3.75
C PHE A 55 5.03 -0.19 -3.06
N GLY A 56 4.56 -0.20 -1.82
CA GLY A 56 4.40 -1.42 -1.01
C GLY A 56 5.74 -2.11 -0.71
N SER A 57 5.65 -3.39 -0.33
CA SER A 57 6.79 -4.30 -0.30
C SER A 57 6.30 -5.74 -0.45
N LEU A 58 7.12 -6.63 -1.02
CA LEU A 58 6.84 -8.08 -1.05
C LEU A 58 7.09 -8.81 0.30
N ASP A 59 7.18 -8.07 1.39
CA ASP A 59 7.41 -8.59 2.74
C ASP A 59 6.22 -8.23 3.64
N VAL A 60 6.05 -9.01 4.70
CA VAL A 60 4.94 -8.88 5.65
C VAL A 60 5.34 -8.06 6.87
N LEU A 61 4.35 -7.55 7.60
CA LEU A 61 4.55 -6.92 8.90
C LEU A 61 5.01 -7.97 9.92
N ARG A 62 6.11 -7.69 10.61
CA ARG A 62 6.61 -8.52 11.71
C ARG A 62 6.47 -7.76 13.03
N TYR A 63 6.45 -8.49 14.15
CA TYR A 63 6.40 -7.87 15.47
C TYR A 63 7.59 -6.90 15.63
N LYS A 64 7.30 -5.66 16.05
CA LYS A 64 8.30 -4.60 16.21
C LYS A 64 9.11 -4.30 14.93
N ASP A 65 8.47 -4.42 13.76
CA ASP A 65 9.05 -3.96 12.50
C ASP A 65 9.47 -2.47 12.65
N PRO A 66 10.69 -2.09 12.25
CA PRO A 66 11.18 -0.72 12.41
C PRO A 66 10.46 0.30 11.53
N ARG A 67 9.74 -0.14 10.49
CA ARG A 67 9.01 0.72 9.54
C ARG A 67 7.60 0.15 9.28
N PRO A 68 6.75 0.08 10.31
CA PRO A 68 5.47 -0.64 10.22
C PRO A 68 4.52 -0.01 9.20
N LEU A 69 4.53 1.31 9.05
CA LEU A 69 3.68 2.03 8.08
C LEU A 69 3.98 1.69 6.61
N ARG A 70 5.17 1.13 6.32
CA ARG A 70 5.53 0.65 4.97
C ARG A 70 5.03 -0.77 4.69
N LYS A 71 4.61 -1.51 5.72
CA LYS A 71 4.08 -2.87 5.62
C LYS A 71 2.56 -2.81 5.53
N ILE A 72 1.95 -3.90 5.04
CA ILE A 72 0.50 -3.98 4.88
C ILE A 72 -0.13 -4.76 6.03
N SER A 73 0.32 -5.99 6.25
CA SER A 73 -0.22 -6.90 7.25
C SER A 73 0.78 -8.00 7.54
N SER A 74 0.64 -8.69 8.68
CA SER A 74 1.34 -9.95 8.94
C SER A 74 0.83 -11.09 8.05
N SER A 75 -0.37 -10.96 7.49
CA SER A 75 -0.95 -11.93 6.55
C SER A 75 -0.41 -11.73 5.12
N PRO A 76 0.22 -12.75 4.51
CA PRO A 76 0.63 -12.70 3.11
C PRO A 76 -0.56 -12.52 2.15
N TYR A 77 -1.71 -13.10 2.47
CA TYR A 77 -2.93 -13.00 1.67
C TYR A 77 -3.48 -11.56 1.62
N ILE A 78 -3.58 -10.90 2.79
CA ILE A 78 -4.01 -9.49 2.86
C ILE A 78 -3.00 -8.59 2.16
N THR A 79 -1.70 -8.84 2.39
CA THR A 79 -0.60 -8.13 1.73
C THR A 79 -0.75 -8.20 0.21
N ALA A 80 -0.87 -9.40 -0.36
CA ALA A 80 -1.04 -9.59 -1.80
C ALA A 80 -2.33 -8.92 -2.35
N GLN A 81 -3.43 -9.00 -1.61
CA GLN A 81 -4.70 -8.40 -2.04
C GLN A 81 -4.63 -6.87 -2.09
N VAL A 82 -4.03 -6.23 -1.10
CA VAL A 82 -3.85 -4.77 -1.07
C VAL A 82 -2.87 -4.33 -2.17
N LEU A 83 -1.76 -5.05 -2.35
CA LEU A 83 -0.81 -4.77 -3.44
C LEU A 83 -1.52 -4.82 -4.81
N GLN A 84 -2.33 -5.85 -5.05
CA GLN A 84 -3.10 -5.99 -6.29
C GLN A 84 -4.06 -4.81 -6.49
N LEU A 85 -4.93 -4.55 -5.51
CA LEU A 85 -5.98 -3.52 -5.63
C LEU A 85 -5.38 -2.13 -5.80
N PHE A 86 -4.33 -1.83 -5.04
CA PHE A 86 -3.62 -0.55 -5.15
C PHE A 86 -2.94 -0.40 -6.52
N ALA A 87 -2.31 -1.47 -7.04
CA ALA A 87 -1.72 -1.48 -8.38
C ALA A 87 -2.76 -1.23 -9.48
N GLU A 88 -3.91 -1.88 -9.39
CA GLU A 88 -5.02 -1.66 -10.32
C GLU A 88 -5.48 -0.20 -10.29
N GLY A 89 -5.65 0.38 -9.09
CA GLY A 89 -6.02 1.80 -8.95
C GLY A 89 -5.00 2.74 -9.59
N LEU A 90 -3.70 2.49 -9.40
CA LEU A 90 -2.64 3.26 -10.07
C LEU A 90 -2.72 3.12 -11.60
N GLY A 91 -2.96 1.90 -12.10
CA GLY A 91 -3.12 1.61 -13.51
C GLY A 91 -4.32 2.34 -14.12
N ASP A 92 -5.47 2.35 -13.42
CA ASP A 92 -6.67 3.09 -13.80
C ASP A 92 -6.42 4.61 -13.82
N ALA A 93 -5.43 5.09 -13.07
CA ALA A 93 -4.95 6.46 -13.07
C ALA A 93 -3.80 6.72 -14.08
N GLY A 94 -3.47 5.77 -14.94
CA GLY A 94 -2.40 5.89 -15.94
C GLY A 94 -0.98 5.86 -15.37
N ILE A 95 -0.79 5.47 -14.12
CA ILE A 95 0.53 5.28 -13.51
C ILE A 95 0.93 3.81 -13.66
N VAL A 96 2.12 3.54 -14.17
CA VAL A 96 2.70 2.19 -14.18
C VAL A 96 2.96 1.76 -12.73
N PRO A 97 2.24 0.75 -12.20
CA PRO A 97 2.43 0.32 -10.83
C PRO A 97 3.69 -0.55 -10.75
N VAL A 98 4.64 -0.17 -9.90
CA VAL A 98 5.86 -0.95 -9.65
C VAL A 98 5.87 -1.38 -8.19
N ILE A 99 5.83 -2.69 -7.92
CA ILE A 99 5.94 -3.19 -6.56
C ILE A 99 7.41 -3.13 -6.12
N ASP A 100 7.66 -2.59 -4.92
CA ASP A 100 8.99 -2.61 -4.32
C ASP A 100 9.35 -4.03 -3.87
N ALA A 101 10.24 -4.68 -4.61
CA ALA A 101 10.79 -5.98 -4.27
C ALA A 101 12.21 -5.87 -3.69
N ARG A 102 12.65 -4.64 -3.35
CA ARG A 102 13.88 -4.42 -2.59
C ARG A 102 13.68 -4.84 -1.13
N GLY A 103 14.76 -5.27 -0.49
CA GLY A 103 14.76 -5.77 0.88
C GLY A 103 14.30 -7.22 0.96
N ASN A 104 13.62 -7.58 2.04
CA ASN A 104 13.16 -8.95 2.24
C ASN A 104 12.03 -9.30 1.25
N ILE A 105 11.94 -10.58 0.89
CA ILE A 105 10.82 -11.13 0.12
C ILE A 105 10.20 -12.23 0.97
N ASN A 106 8.89 -12.16 1.16
CA ASN A 106 8.10 -13.25 1.71
C ASN A 106 7.55 -14.10 0.55
N GLU A 107 7.93 -15.37 0.49
CA GLU A 107 7.56 -16.27 -0.62
C GLU A 107 6.04 -16.48 -0.70
N GLU A 108 5.33 -16.50 0.43
CA GLU A 108 3.88 -16.67 0.45
C GLU A 108 3.14 -15.45 -0.13
N VAL A 109 3.69 -14.24 0.00
CA VAL A 109 3.17 -13.04 -0.69
C VAL A 109 3.31 -13.21 -2.20
N VAL A 110 4.48 -13.66 -2.66
CA VAL A 110 4.78 -13.89 -4.08
C VAL A 110 3.83 -14.95 -4.65
N VAL A 111 3.70 -16.10 -3.99
CA VAL A 111 2.77 -17.16 -4.39
C VAL A 111 1.33 -16.65 -4.43
N SER A 112 0.90 -15.90 -3.41
CA SER A 112 -0.45 -15.32 -3.35
C SER A 112 -0.73 -14.38 -4.52
N LEU A 113 0.24 -13.54 -4.93
CA LEU A 113 0.10 -12.68 -6.10
C LEU A 113 0.00 -13.50 -7.41
N ILE A 114 0.82 -14.54 -7.56
CA ILE A 114 0.80 -15.41 -8.75
C ILE A 114 -0.55 -16.12 -8.88
N THR A 115 -1.06 -16.71 -7.80
CA THR A 115 -2.38 -17.39 -7.80
C THR A 115 -3.51 -16.44 -8.20
N ARG A 116 -3.38 -15.16 -7.86
CA ARG A 116 -4.32 -14.09 -8.24
C ARG A 116 -4.16 -13.60 -9.68
N LYS A 117 -3.17 -14.11 -10.44
CA LYS A 117 -2.74 -13.58 -11.74
C LYS A 117 -2.38 -12.09 -11.68
N ALA A 118 -1.84 -11.67 -10.54
CA ALA A 118 -1.57 -10.28 -10.17
C ALA A 118 -0.05 -10.03 -10.16
N THR A 119 0.63 -10.36 -11.28
CA THR A 119 2.04 -10.03 -11.47
C THR A 119 2.16 -8.65 -12.10
N PHE A 120 2.81 -7.73 -11.38
CA PHE A 120 3.00 -6.35 -11.78
C PHE A 120 4.48 -6.07 -12.03
N PRO A 121 4.84 -4.96 -12.69
CA PRO A 121 6.23 -4.51 -12.69
C PRO A 121 6.84 -4.49 -11.29
N VAL A 122 8.14 -4.79 -11.19
CA VAL A 122 8.85 -4.80 -9.90
C VAL A 122 10.13 -3.99 -9.95
N MET A 123 10.48 -3.42 -8.80
CA MET A 123 11.77 -2.82 -8.55
C MET A 123 12.61 -3.74 -7.67
N VAL A 124 13.82 -4.07 -8.11
CA VAL A 124 14.76 -4.95 -7.39
C VAL A 124 16.11 -4.25 -7.18
N GLU A 125 16.92 -4.73 -6.25
CA GLU A 125 18.28 -4.20 -6.07
C GLU A 125 19.20 -4.56 -7.24
N ASN A 126 19.07 -5.78 -7.76
CA ASN A 126 19.94 -6.33 -8.79
C ASN A 126 19.29 -7.51 -9.54
N GLU A 127 19.97 -7.99 -10.58
CA GLU A 127 19.51 -9.11 -11.41
C GLU A 127 19.38 -10.42 -10.62
N GLU A 128 20.28 -10.69 -9.66
CA GLU A 128 20.21 -11.90 -8.83
C GLU A 128 18.90 -11.97 -8.03
N LYS A 129 18.46 -10.82 -7.50
CA LYS A 129 17.17 -10.69 -6.80
C LYS A 129 16.00 -11.05 -7.72
N TYR A 130 16.02 -10.55 -8.96
CA TYR A 130 15.00 -10.89 -9.93
C TYR A 130 15.04 -12.37 -10.32
N LEU A 131 16.21 -12.99 -10.47
CA LEU A 131 16.32 -14.42 -10.72
C LEU A 131 15.69 -15.26 -9.60
N LYS A 132 15.77 -14.82 -8.34
CA LYS A 132 15.08 -15.46 -7.19
C LYS A 132 13.56 -15.38 -7.35
N LEU A 133 13.01 -14.20 -7.65
CA LEU A 133 11.58 -14.03 -7.93
C LEU A 133 11.10 -14.89 -9.10
N LYS A 134 11.89 -14.95 -10.17
CA LYS A 134 11.60 -15.77 -11.36
C LYS A 134 11.55 -17.26 -11.02
N LYS A 135 12.45 -17.75 -10.15
CA LYS A 135 12.43 -19.15 -9.66
C LYS A 135 11.15 -19.48 -8.86
N LEU A 136 10.58 -18.50 -8.17
CA LEU A 136 9.28 -18.62 -7.50
C LEU A 136 8.08 -18.54 -8.46
N GLY A 137 8.32 -18.36 -9.76
CA GLY A 137 7.28 -18.23 -10.79
C GLY A 137 6.76 -16.81 -11.02
N TYR A 138 7.37 -15.79 -10.39
CA TYR A 138 6.95 -14.40 -10.60
C TYR A 138 7.50 -13.87 -11.93
N ILE A 139 6.67 -13.95 -12.97
CA ILE A 139 6.99 -13.48 -14.32
C ILE A 139 6.24 -12.17 -14.56
N THR A 140 6.97 -11.12 -14.95
CA THR A 140 6.42 -9.79 -15.17
C THR A 140 6.96 -9.15 -16.46
N SER A 141 6.25 -8.16 -16.97
CA SER A 141 6.57 -7.45 -18.21
C SER A 141 7.69 -6.40 -18.05
N LEU A 142 7.98 -5.98 -16.82
CA LEU A 142 8.95 -4.92 -16.54
C LEU A 142 9.66 -5.17 -15.21
N VAL A 143 10.99 -5.08 -15.25
CA VAL A 143 11.85 -5.15 -14.05
C VAL A 143 12.80 -3.98 -14.09
N ILE A 144 12.83 -3.20 -13.01
CA ILE A 144 13.69 -2.02 -12.89
C ILE A 144 14.60 -2.10 -11.66
N THR A 145 15.70 -1.36 -11.72
CA THR A 145 16.57 -1.06 -10.58
C THR A 145 16.60 0.46 -10.39
N GLU A 146 17.32 0.95 -9.38
CA GLU A 146 17.53 2.40 -9.23
C GLU A 146 18.29 3.04 -10.40
N LYS A 147 19.02 2.25 -11.18
CA LYS A 147 19.93 2.75 -12.23
C LYS A 147 19.40 2.54 -13.65
N SER A 148 18.66 1.46 -13.88
CA SER A 148 18.26 1.06 -15.23
C SER A 148 17.08 0.08 -15.23
N VAL A 149 16.51 -0.11 -16.42
CA VAL A 149 15.59 -1.21 -16.73
C VAL A 149 16.40 -2.49 -16.98
N LEU A 150 16.03 -3.60 -16.34
CA LEU A 150 16.61 -4.92 -16.59
C LEU A 150 15.82 -5.71 -17.63
N ILE A 151 14.48 -5.58 -17.61
CA ILE A 151 13.58 -6.31 -18.51
C ILE A 151 12.46 -5.41 -18.98
N GLY A 152 12.11 -5.53 -20.26
CA GLY A 152 10.98 -4.83 -20.86
C GLY A 152 11.32 -3.39 -21.18
N LYS A 153 10.30 -2.53 -21.17
CA LYS A 153 10.45 -1.10 -21.42
C LYS A 153 9.47 -0.33 -20.54
N LEU A 154 9.98 0.70 -19.87
CA LEU A 154 9.15 1.61 -19.10
C LEU A 154 8.48 2.61 -20.06
N ASN A 155 7.23 2.34 -20.43
CA ASN A 155 6.45 3.21 -21.30
C ASN A 155 5.42 3.98 -20.46
N PRO A 156 5.41 5.33 -20.51
CA PRO A 156 4.33 6.12 -19.92
C PRO A 156 2.97 5.71 -20.51
N LEU A 157 1.99 5.47 -19.65
CA LEU A 157 0.62 5.28 -20.11
C LEU A 157 0.04 6.64 -20.51
N ARG A 158 -0.50 6.71 -21.73
CA ARG A 158 -1.30 7.85 -22.18
C ARG A 158 -2.67 7.70 -21.57
N TRP A 159 -3.12 8.72 -20.85
CA TRP A 159 -4.43 8.73 -20.24
C TRP A 159 -5.03 10.12 -20.36
N GLU A 160 -6.17 10.20 -21.04
CA GLU A 160 -6.90 11.43 -21.31
C GLU A 160 -8.28 11.23 -20.68
N ASN A 161 -8.67 12.12 -19.76
CA ASN A 161 -9.93 12.11 -18.99
C ASN A 161 -9.91 11.25 -17.72
N MET A 162 -9.49 11.86 -16.61
CA MET A 162 -9.68 11.30 -15.28
C MET A 162 -10.99 11.84 -14.69
N THR A 163 -11.87 10.92 -14.27
CA THR A 163 -13.08 11.29 -13.53
C THR A 163 -12.70 12.14 -12.31
N PRO A 164 -13.39 13.27 -12.07
CA PRO A 164 -13.19 14.04 -10.85
C PRO A 164 -13.52 13.16 -9.64
N VAL A 165 -12.61 13.16 -8.66
CA VAL A 165 -12.74 12.45 -7.39
C VAL A 165 -12.16 13.37 -6.35
N ASP A 166 -12.87 13.57 -5.25
CA ASP A 166 -12.38 14.34 -4.11
C ASP A 166 -11.40 13.48 -3.29
N PRO A 167 -10.09 13.83 -3.24
CA PRO A 167 -9.12 13.08 -2.46
C PRO A 167 -9.46 13.02 -0.97
N GLU A 168 -10.09 14.07 -0.42
CA GLU A 168 -10.40 14.16 1.01
C GLU A 168 -11.54 13.21 1.41
N ASP A 169 -12.55 13.07 0.56
CA ASP A 169 -13.65 12.12 0.78
C ASP A 169 -13.12 10.67 0.83
N ILE A 170 -12.26 10.31 -0.12
CA ILE A 170 -11.62 8.99 -0.17
C ILE A 170 -10.73 8.77 1.05
N ARG A 171 -9.92 9.78 1.42
CA ARG A 171 -9.07 9.73 2.61
C ARG A 171 -9.89 9.46 3.87
N ARG A 172 -10.95 10.23 4.10
CA ARG A 172 -11.84 10.06 5.26
C ARG A 172 -12.51 8.70 5.27
N LYS A 173 -12.97 8.21 4.12
CA LYS A 173 -13.58 6.88 3.96
C LYS A 173 -12.61 5.77 4.36
N ILE A 174 -11.35 5.84 3.91
CA ILE A 174 -10.30 4.88 4.27
C ILE A 174 -10.00 4.93 5.77
N LEU A 175 -9.78 6.11 6.33
CA LEU A 175 -9.47 6.29 7.75
C LEU A 175 -10.60 5.77 8.65
N LYS A 176 -11.86 6.07 8.32
CA LYS A 176 -13.04 5.54 9.03
C LYS A 176 -13.13 4.03 8.94
N SER A 177 -12.74 3.44 7.82
CA SER A 177 -12.74 1.98 7.63
C SER A 177 -11.55 1.30 8.33
N SER A 178 -10.62 2.06 8.92
CA SER A 178 -9.35 1.55 9.47
C SER A 178 -9.22 1.82 10.97
N VAL A 179 -10.34 1.88 11.70
CA VAL A 179 -10.35 2.02 13.18
C VAL A 179 -10.28 0.63 13.80
N VAL A 180 -9.13 0.29 14.38
CA VAL A 180 -8.79 -1.09 14.77
C VAL A 180 -8.82 -1.25 16.28
N LEU A 181 -9.58 -2.23 16.78
CA LEU A 181 -9.45 -2.66 18.17
C LEU A 181 -8.31 -3.69 18.30
N LEU A 182 -7.23 -3.33 19.00
CA LEU A 182 -6.07 -4.21 19.20
C LEU A 182 -6.31 -5.24 20.31
N GLY A 183 -7.11 -4.89 21.32
CA GLY A 183 -7.41 -5.74 22.46
C GLY A 183 -7.99 -4.97 23.63
N LYS A 184 -8.21 -5.65 24.76
CA LYS A 184 -8.63 -4.99 26.01
C LYS A 184 -7.51 -4.06 26.47
N GLY A 185 -7.79 -2.77 26.53
CA GLY A 185 -6.81 -1.76 26.96
C GLY A 185 -7.46 -0.39 27.08
N LYS A 186 -6.68 0.60 27.51
CA LYS A 186 -7.09 2.00 27.57
C LYS A 186 -6.20 2.78 26.61
N GLY A 187 -6.80 3.59 25.75
CA GLY A 187 -6.09 4.54 24.90
C GLY A 187 -6.43 4.41 23.43
N VAL A 188 -6.17 5.52 22.74
CA VAL A 188 -6.19 5.64 21.28
C VAL A 188 -4.75 5.89 20.86
N PHE A 189 -4.26 5.07 19.93
CA PHE A 189 -2.88 5.07 19.48
C PHE A 189 -2.84 5.41 17.99
N ILE A 190 -1.98 6.34 17.62
CA ILE A 190 -1.86 6.81 16.24
C ILE A 190 -0.62 6.18 15.64
N ASN A 191 -0.79 5.45 14.53
CA ASN A 191 0.30 4.84 13.77
C ASN A 191 1.19 3.86 14.57
N ASP A 192 0.73 3.36 15.73
CA ASP A 192 1.43 2.37 16.55
C ASP A 192 0.67 1.04 16.62
N PRO A 193 0.96 0.09 15.71
CA PRO A 193 0.24 -1.17 15.63
C PRO A 193 0.66 -2.21 16.67
N PHE A 194 1.68 -1.95 17.48
CA PHE A 194 2.27 -2.96 18.37
C PHE A 194 1.85 -2.79 19.84
N HIS A 195 0.96 -1.85 20.13
CA HIS A 195 0.33 -1.77 21.44
C HIS A 195 -0.49 -3.02 21.76
N GLU A 196 -0.40 -3.48 23.02
CA GLU A 196 -1.05 -4.73 23.47
C GLU A 196 -2.58 -4.63 23.60
N GLY A 197 -3.13 -3.41 23.60
CA GLY A 197 -4.57 -3.19 23.72
C GLY A 197 -4.97 -1.74 23.44
N GLY A 198 -6.27 -1.46 23.39
CA GLY A 198 -6.82 -0.16 23.00
C GLY A 198 -7.18 -0.09 21.51
N VAL A 199 -7.27 1.12 20.97
CA VAL A 199 -7.70 1.37 19.59
C VAL A 199 -6.58 2.00 18.77
N LEU A 200 -6.24 1.43 17.62
CA LEU A 200 -5.32 1.98 16.64
C LEU A 200 -6.10 2.79 15.59
N ILE A 201 -5.59 3.98 15.30
CA ILE A 201 -5.98 4.84 14.19
C ILE A 201 -4.75 5.36 13.44
N PHE A 202 -4.97 5.99 12.28
CA PHE A 202 -3.88 6.42 11.38
C PHE A 202 -3.77 7.94 11.20
N SER A 203 -4.68 8.71 11.82
CA SER A 203 -4.68 10.18 11.81
C SER A 203 -5.03 10.69 13.21
N ASP A 204 -4.49 11.86 13.58
CA ASP A 204 -4.73 12.54 14.85
C ASP A 204 -5.90 13.55 14.79
N GLU A 205 -6.60 13.62 13.66
CA GLU A 205 -7.72 14.53 13.48
C GLU A 205 -8.86 14.24 14.44
N SER A 206 -9.40 15.29 15.08
CA SER A 206 -10.36 15.19 16.20
C SER A 206 -11.56 14.30 15.88
N TRP A 207 -12.10 14.39 14.66
CA TRP A 207 -13.25 13.59 14.23
C TRP A 207 -12.95 12.08 14.24
N LEU A 208 -11.70 11.66 13.94
CA LEU A 208 -11.31 10.26 13.94
C LEU A 208 -10.98 9.79 15.37
N VAL A 209 -10.37 10.66 16.18
CA VAL A 209 -10.13 10.41 17.59
C VAL A 209 -11.46 10.17 18.33
N GLU A 210 -12.49 10.96 18.05
CA GLU A 210 -13.84 10.77 18.60
C GLU A 210 -14.44 9.41 18.23
N GLU A 211 -14.32 8.99 16.96
CA GLU A 211 -14.76 7.66 16.52
C GLU A 211 -13.98 6.54 17.24
N ALA A 212 -12.67 6.70 17.41
CA ALA A 212 -11.84 5.73 18.15
C ALA A 212 -12.23 5.62 19.63
N LEU A 213 -12.58 6.75 20.27
CA LEU A 213 -13.06 6.77 21.65
C LEU A 213 -14.41 6.05 21.78
N LYS A 214 -15.32 6.19 20.82
CA LYS A 214 -16.59 5.44 20.80
C LYS A 214 -16.34 3.93 20.72
N VAL A 215 -15.40 3.49 19.89
CA VAL A 215 -15.00 2.07 19.81
C VAL A 215 -14.41 1.60 21.13
N LEU A 216 -13.52 2.39 21.73
CA LEU A 216 -12.87 2.07 23.01
C LEU A 216 -13.88 1.92 24.15
N GLN A 217 -14.94 2.71 24.15
CA GLN A 217 -16.04 2.66 25.13
C GLN A 217 -17.08 1.58 24.83
N GLY A 218 -16.96 0.86 23.71
CA GLY A 218 -17.95 -0.12 23.27
C GLY A 218 -19.25 0.49 22.74
N LEU A 219 -19.25 1.80 22.42
CA LEU A 219 -20.39 2.50 21.83
C LEU A 219 -20.49 2.30 20.31
N SER A 220 -19.42 1.85 19.67
CA SER A 220 -19.39 1.48 18.26
C SER A 220 -18.50 0.25 18.03
N ASN A 221 -18.76 -0.46 16.92
CA ASN A 221 -17.91 -1.58 16.52
C ASN A 221 -16.63 -1.07 15.85
N PRO A 222 -15.47 -1.75 16.05
CA PRO A 222 -14.29 -1.47 15.25
C PRO A 222 -14.60 -1.78 13.78
N THR A 223 -14.11 -0.92 12.90
CA THR A 223 -14.28 -1.07 11.45
C THR A 223 -13.08 -1.75 10.82
N GLY A 224 -11.89 -1.59 11.41
CA GLY A 224 -10.64 -2.14 10.93
C GLY A 224 -10.35 -3.54 11.45
N ARG A 225 -9.24 -4.10 10.97
CA ARG A 225 -8.66 -5.37 11.36
C ARG A 225 -7.28 -5.16 11.97
N ALA A 226 -6.93 -5.98 12.96
CA ALA A 226 -5.59 -5.96 13.54
C ALA A 226 -4.54 -6.31 12.47
N PRO A 227 -3.53 -5.46 12.25
CA PRO A 227 -2.53 -5.70 11.21
C PRO A 227 -1.52 -6.79 11.60
N PHE A 228 -1.37 -7.04 12.90
CA PHE A 228 -0.52 -8.06 13.49
C PHE A 228 -1.36 -8.87 14.49
N ARG A 229 -1.36 -10.20 14.34
CA ARG A 229 -1.98 -11.18 15.25
C ARG A 229 -1.10 -12.42 15.29
#